data_AF-U3TNR9-F1
#
_entry.id   AF-U3TNR9-F1
#
_cell.length_a   1.000
_cell.length_b   1.000
_cell.length_c   1.000
_cell.angle_alpha   90.00
_cell.angle_beta   90.00
_cell.angle_gamma   90.00
#
_symmetry.space_group_name_H-M   'P 1'
#
loop_
_entity.id
_entity.type
_entity.pdbx_description
1 polymer ?
#
loop_
_entity_poly.entity_id
_entity_poly.type
_entity_poly.pdbx_seq_one_letter_code
_entity_poly.pdbx_strand_id
1 'polypeptide(L)' 'MAVEYSAANWEPPSRWDNGVPGLLMDYNLFASTTRAQYGANSQRVSGNGTGGVNAGAWRLRADWQMQQNRGSGSHRQEFT' A
#
# COMPACT_ATOMS: atom_id res chain seq x y z
N MET A 1 -8.17 -52.86 1.34
CA MET A 1 -8.61 -51.66 0.60
C MET A 1 -8.15 -50.46 1.43
N ALA A 2 -7.09 -49.77 1.02
CA ALA A 2 -6.68 -48.53 1.68
C ALA A 2 -7.57 -47.41 1.15
N VAL A 3 -8.23 -46.70 2.07
CA VAL A 3 -8.97 -45.48 1.73
C VAL A 3 -7.94 -44.39 1.50
N GLU A 4 -7.74 -44.01 0.24
CA GLU A 4 -6.97 -42.83 -0.12
C GLU A 4 -7.88 -41.61 0.10
N TYR A 5 -7.83 -41.05 1.31
CA TYR A 5 -8.42 -39.75 1.60
C TYR A 5 -7.54 -38.67 0.93
N SER A 6 -7.67 -38.51 -0.39
CA SER A 6 -7.26 -37.25 -1.02
C SER A 6 -8.35 -36.23 -0.67
N ALA A 7 -8.10 -35.35 0.29
CA ALA A 7 -8.96 -34.19 0.51
C ALA A 7 -9.17 -33.52 -0.86
N ALA A 8 -10.43 -33.41 -1.30
CA ALA A 8 -10.82 -33.11 -2.69
C ALA A 8 -10.29 -31.76 -3.25
N ASN A 9 -9.57 -31.02 -2.42
CA ASN A 9 -9.03 -29.68 -2.61
C ASN A 9 -7.54 -29.55 -2.22
N TRP A 10 -6.85 -30.65 -1.90
CA TRP A 10 -5.43 -30.63 -1.56
C TRP A 10 -4.57 -31.06 -2.76
N GLU A 11 -3.94 -30.09 -3.41
CA GLU A 11 -2.94 -30.35 -4.44
C GLU A 11 -1.53 -30.42 -3.83
N PRO A 12 -0.77 -31.50 -4.10
CA PRO A 12 0.55 -31.67 -3.51
C PRO A 12 1.49 -30.50 -3.91
N PRO A 13 2.40 -30.06 -3.03
CA PRO A 13 3.28 -28.92 -3.29
C PRO A 13 4.12 -29.04 -4.57
N SER A 14 4.33 -30.27 -5.05
CA SER A 14 5.03 -30.57 -6.31
C SER A 14 4.27 -30.12 -7.57
N ARG A 15 2.98 -29.79 -7.48
CA ARG A 15 2.17 -29.27 -8.59
C ARG A 15 2.08 -27.74 -8.61
N TRP A 16 2.66 -27.05 -7.63
CA TRP A 16 2.63 -25.59 -7.60
C TRP A 16 3.59 -25.03 -8.65
N ASP A 17 3.05 -24.24 -9.58
CA ASP A 17 3.88 -23.46 -10.48
C ASP A 17 4.56 -22.33 -9.68
N ASN A 18 5.85 -22.14 -9.94
CA ASN A 18 6.59 -21.00 -9.38
C ASN A 18 6.05 -19.65 -9.90
N GLY A 19 5.25 -19.69 -10.96
CA GLY A 19 4.63 -18.53 -11.56
C GLY A 19 5.59 -17.81 -12.50
N VAL A 20 5.05 -16.85 -13.24
CA VAL A 20 5.81 -16.08 -14.22
C VAL A 20 6.60 -14.98 -13.50
N PRO A 21 7.92 -14.86 -13.77
CA PRO A 21 8.69 -13.73 -13.27
C PRO A 21 8.10 -12.39 -13.73
N GLY A 22 7.95 -11.44 -12.81
CA GLY A 22 7.28 -10.19 -13.11
C GLY A 22 7.40 -9.13 -12.03
N LEU A 23 7.12 -7.90 -12.43
CA LEU A 23 7.06 -6.73 -11.56
C LEU A 23 5.59 -6.37 -11.30
N LEU A 24 5.28 -5.95 -10.09
CA LEU A 24 3.98 -5.44 -9.70
C LEU A 24 4.14 -4.14 -8.91
N MET A 25 3.19 -3.23 -9.09
CA MET A 25 3.12 -2.00 -8.32
C MET A 25 1.67 -1.58 -8.15
N ASP A 26 1.28 -1.31 -6.92
CA ASP A 26 0.02 -0.69 -6.55
C ASP A 26 0.27 0.62 -5.80
N TYR A 27 -0.66 1.56 -5.96
CA TYR A 27 -0.64 2.85 -5.29
C TYR A 27 -2.04 3.29 -4.93
N ASN A 28 -2.16 3.97 -3.81
CA ASN A 28 -3.35 4.62 -3.30
C ASN A 28 -2.98 6.05 -2.91
N LEU A 29 -3.76 7.03 -3.36
CA LEU A 29 -3.55 8.44 -3.08
C LEU A 29 -4.87 9.05 -2.60
N PHE A 30 -4.81 9.77 -1.49
CA PHE A 30 -5.92 10.48 -0.90
C PHE A 30 -5.57 11.95 -0.71
N ALA A 31 -6.36 12.83 -1.30
CA ALA A 31 -6.21 14.27 -1.16
C ALA A 31 -7.51 14.87 -0.62
N SER A 32 -7.40 15.68 0.43
CA SER A 32 -8.53 16.36 1.05
C SER A 32 -8.18 17.83 1.30
N THR A 33 -9.12 18.72 0.98
CA THR A 33 -9.04 20.13 1.32
C THR A 33 -10.20 20.47 2.26
N THR A 34 -9.88 21.03 3.41
CA THR A 34 -10.86 21.50 4.38
C THR A 34 -10.82 23.01 4.43
N ARG A 35 -11.93 23.64 4.05
CA ARG A 35 -12.15 25.09 4.16
C ARG A 35 -12.94 25.36 5.43
N ALA A 36 -12.36 26.08 6.37
CA ALA A 36 -13.06 26.48 7.60
C ALA A 36 -13.73 27.83 7.36
N GLN A 37 -15.00 28.00 7.77
CA GLN A 37 -15.67 29.31 7.74
C GLN A 37 -15.08 30.29 8.77
N TYR A 38 -14.55 29.76 9.88
CA TYR A 38 -13.77 30.48 10.88
C TYR A 38 -12.52 29.63 11.19
N GLY A 39 -11.32 30.11 10.80
CA GLY A 39 -10.05 29.42 11.06
C GLY A 39 -9.17 29.21 9.82
N ALA A 40 -8.07 28.47 9.99
CA ALA A 40 -7.09 28.22 8.93
C ALA A 40 -7.56 27.11 7.97
N ASN A 41 -7.39 27.34 6.66
CA ASN A 41 -7.58 26.30 5.66
C ASN A 41 -6.51 25.21 5.83
N SER A 42 -6.93 23.95 5.74
CA SER A 42 -6.02 22.81 5.79
C SER A 42 -6.14 21.94 4.54
N GLN A 43 -5.01 21.54 4.01
CA GLN A 43 -4.88 20.61 2.90
C GLN A 43 -4.12 19.40 3.43
N ARG A 44 -4.65 18.20 3.17
CA ARG A 44 -4.00 16.94 3.53
C ARG A 44 -3.87 16.10 2.28
N VAL A 45 -2.67 15.61 2.04
CA VAL A 45 -2.36 14.65 0.99
C VAL A 45 -1.70 13.48 1.67
N SER A 46 -2.27 12.29 1.50
CA SER A 46 -1.67 11.04 1.95
C SER A 46 -1.59 10.08 0.77
N GLY A 47 -0.60 9.22 0.80
CA GLY A 47 -0.40 8.20 -0.20
C GLY A 47 0.20 6.96 0.43
N ASN A 48 -0.10 5.81 -0.14
CA ASN A 48 0.57 4.56 0.20
C ASN A 48 0.62 3.69 -1.04
N GLY A 49 1.50 2.71 -1.06
CA GLY A 49 1.54 1.75 -2.15
C GLY A 49 2.51 0.64 -1.86
N THR A 50 2.48 -0.36 -2.74
CA THR A 50 3.35 -1.52 -2.66
C THR A 50 4.01 -1.73 -4.01
N GLY A 51 5.33 -1.91 -4.02
CA GLY A 51 6.08 -2.39 -5.16
C GLY A 51 6.53 -3.82 -4.91
N GLY A 52 6.66 -4.62 -5.96
CA GLY A 52 7.10 -6.01 -5.80
C GLY A 52 7.66 -6.65 -7.05
N VAL A 53 8.43 -7.70 -6.81
CA VAL A 53 9.03 -8.55 -7.84
C VAL A 53 8.75 -10.00 -7.48
N ASN A 54 8.34 -10.79 -8.46
CA ASN A 54 8.24 -12.24 -8.33
C ASN A 54 9.26 -12.87 -9.27
N ALA A 55 10.02 -13.85 -8.79
CA ALA A 55 10.98 -14.62 -9.60
C ALA A 55 11.13 -16.03 -9.02
N GLY A 56 10.60 -17.03 -9.72
CA GLY A 56 10.56 -18.39 -9.19
C GLY A 56 9.75 -18.48 -7.90
N ALA A 57 10.26 -19.19 -6.89
CA ALA A 57 9.63 -19.27 -5.57
C ALA A 57 9.65 -17.93 -4.79
N TRP A 58 10.53 -16.99 -5.16
CA TRP A 58 10.75 -15.75 -4.42
C TRP A 58 9.72 -14.68 -4.76
N ARG A 59 9.19 -14.05 -3.72
CA ARG A 59 8.22 -12.95 -3.79
C ARG A 59 8.71 -11.82 -2.90
N LEU A 60 9.27 -10.79 -3.51
CA LEU A 60 9.75 -9.59 -2.83
C LEU A 60 8.68 -8.50 -2.92
N ARG A 61 8.46 -7.81 -1.81
CA ARG A 61 7.50 -6.71 -1.68
C ARG A 61 8.13 -5.59 -0.87
N ALA A 62 7.79 -4.36 -1.20
CA ALA A 62 8.22 -3.16 -0.52
C ALA A 62 7.05 -2.19 -0.42
N ASP A 63 6.66 -1.86 0.81
CA ASP A 63 5.59 -0.91 1.11
C ASP A 63 6.16 0.50 1.29
N TRP A 64 5.42 1.51 0.84
CA TRP A 64 5.73 2.91 1.08
C TRP A 64 4.49 3.67 1.54
N GLN A 65 4.71 4.64 2.44
CA GLN A 65 3.65 5.50 2.97
C GLN A 65 4.14 6.95 3.00
N MET A 66 3.27 7.86 2.57
CA MET A 66 3.49 9.30 2.52
C MET A 66 2.30 10.02 3.18
N GLN A 67 2.61 11.02 4.01
CA GLN A 67 1.58 11.91 4.56
C GLN A 67 2.10 13.35 4.59
N GLN A 68 1.33 14.27 4.06
CA GLN A 68 1.63 15.69 4.00
C GLN A 68 0.41 16.50 4.44
N ASN A 69 0.55 17.23 5.54
CA ASN A 69 -0.46 18.14 6.06
C ASN A 69 0.03 19.59 5.85
N ARG A 70 -0.65 20.36 5.00
CA ARG A 70 -0.41 21.81 4.83
C ARG A 70 -1.55 22.59 5.49
N GLY A 71 -1.31 23.11 6.69
CA GLY A 71 -2.17 24.12 7.30
C GLY A 71 -1.66 25.51 6.96
N SER A 72 -2.51 26.36 6.39
CA SER A 72 -2.19 27.79 6.22
C SER A 72 -2.32 28.50 7.57
N GLY A 73 -1.42 28.20 8.51
CA GLY A 73 -1.23 29.01 9.71
C GLY A 73 -0.39 30.22 9.32
N SER A 74 -1.00 31.41 9.29
CA SER A 74 -0.30 32.68 9.16
C SER A 74 0.74 32.78 10.28
N HIS A 75 2.00 32.50 9.94
CA HIS A 75 3.16 32.68 10.79
C HIS A 75 3.40 34.19 10.96
N ARG A 76 2.72 34.82 11.91
CA ARG A 76 3.10 36.15 12.41
C ARG A 76 4.25 35.94 13.39
N GLN A 77 5.47 35.92 12.87
CA GLN A 77 6.66 36.08 13.71
C GLN A 77 6.71 37.54 14.13
N GLU A 78 6.26 37.80 15.36
CA GLU A 78 6.45 39.09 16.03
C GLU A 78 7.83 39.03 16.69
N PHE A 79 8.80 39.73 16.08
CA PHE A 79 10.09 40.00 16.72
C PHE A 79 9.90 41.20 17.64
N THR A 80 10.15 40.98 18.93
CA THR A 80 10.29 42.03 19.95
C THR A 80 11.67 42.65 19.87
#